data_AF-W1YEG7-F1
#
_entry.id   AF-W1YEG7-F1
#
_cell.length_a   1.000
_cell.length_b   1.000
_cell.length_c   1.000
_cell.angle_alpha   90.00
_cell.angle_beta   90.00
_cell.angle_gamma   90.00
#
_symmetry.space_group_name_H-M   'P 1'
#
loop_
_entity.id
_entity.type
_entity.pdbx_description
1 polymer ?
#
loop_
_entity_poly.entity_id
_entity_poly.type
_entity_poly.pdbx_seq_one_letter_code
_entity_poly.pdbx_strand_id
1 'polypeptide(L)'
;VKKQGASATDFSLVANPTAGSNGDYTVDANGDVALTVQDKNHPAAQTKTVTIKDVASKSEVDKGLNFDGDSGTTINKKLGGTVAIKGGATA
;
A
#
# COMPACT_ATOMS: atom_id res chain seq x y z
N VAL A 1 -7.93 -6.29 36.77
CA VAL A 1 -7.43 -6.79 35.47
C VAL A 1 -6.62 -8.06 35.72
N LYS A 2 -6.92 -9.19 35.06
CA LYS A 2 -6.06 -10.38 35.15
C LYS A 2 -4.79 -10.05 34.36
N LYS A 3 -3.64 -10.03 35.03
CA LYS A 3 -2.34 -9.82 34.38
C LYS A 3 -2.09 -11.00 33.45
N GLN A 4 -1.84 -10.75 32.15
CA GLN A 4 -1.42 -11.80 31.24
C GLN A 4 -0.22 -12.53 31.85
N GLY A 5 -0.28 -13.86 31.92
CA GLY A 5 0.85 -14.67 32.39
C GLY A 5 2.06 -14.41 31.48
N ALA A 6 3.27 -14.41 32.04
CA ALA A 6 4.51 -14.09 31.34
C ALA A 6 4.82 -14.98 30.10
N SER A 7 3.99 -15.99 29.83
CA SER A 7 4.11 -16.93 28.71
C SER A 7 2.94 -16.83 27.71
N ALA A 8 2.03 -15.86 27.85
CA ALA A 8 0.96 -15.66 26.88
C ALA A 8 1.51 -15.03 25.59
N THR A 9 1.10 -15.55 24.44
CA THR A 9 1.46 -14.98 23.14
C THR A 9 0.74 -13.66 22.93
N ASP A 10 1.49 -12.62 22.57
CA ASP A 10 0.97 -11.31 22.25
C ASP A 10 1.80 -10.67 21.12
N PHE A 11 1.25 -10.68 19.91
CA PHE A 11 1.93 -10.17 18.73
C PHE A 11 1.66 -8.67 18.59
N SER A 12 2.73 -7.88 18.69
CA SER A 12 2.68 -6.44 18.45
C SER A 12 3.32 -6.11 17.11
N LEU A 13 2.77 -5.13 16.39
CA LEU A 13 3.42 -4.56 15.21
C LEU A 13 4.80 -4.01 15.60
N VAL A 14 5.80 -4.25 14.77
CA VAL A 14 7.14 -3.67 14.94
C VAL A 14 7.45 -2.77 13.76
N ALA A 15 8.46 -1.91 13.90
CA ALA A 15 8.96 -1.13 12.78
C ALA A 15 9.44 -2.06 11.65
N ASN A 16 9.29 -1.65 10.40
CA ASN A 16 9.76 -2.44 9.25
C ASN A 16 11.26 -2.76 9.41
N PRO A 17 11.67 -4.04 9.46
CA PRO A 17 13.06 -4.43 9.68
C PRO A 17 13.96 -4.22 8.45
N THR A 18 13.38 -3.84 7.31
CA THR A 18 14.14 -3.61 6.06
C THR A 18 15.08 -2.42 6.24
N ALA A 19 16.37 -2.61 5.92
CA ALA A 19 17.37 -1.56 6.01
C ALA A 19 16.99 -0.34 5.16
N GLY A 20 17.07 0.85 5.75
CA GLY A 20 16.70 2.10 5.07
C GLY A 20 15.19 2.39 4.96
N SER A 21 14.32 1.55 5.52
CA SER A 21 12.86 1.77 5.52
C SER A 21 12.38 2.90 6.44
N ASN A 22 13.25 3.42 7.31
CA ASN A 22 12.88 4.36 8.37
C ASN A 22 11.79 3.83 9.32
N GLY A 23 11.57 2.50 9.34
CA GLY A 23 10.48 1.83 10.06
C GLY A 23 9.14 1.83 9.32
N ASP A 24 9.05 2.48 8.17
CA ASP A 24 7.84 2.62 7.37
C ASP A 24 7.52 1.35 6.57
N TYR A 25 6.24 1.03 6.46
CA TYR A 25 5.74 0.00 5.57
C TYR A 25 5.20 0.63 4.29
N THR A 26 5.70 0.18 3.15
CA THR A 26 5.25 0.64 1.83
C THR A 26 4.45 -0.44 1.12
N VAL A 27 3.56 -0.03 0.23
CA VAL A 27 2.91 -0.95 -0.68
C VAL A 27 3.94 -1.48 -1.69
N ASP A 28 3.92 -2.77 -1.96
CA ASP A 28 4.78 -3.40 -2.96
C ASP A 28 4.24 -3.24 -4.40
N ALA A 29 4.91 -3.88 -5.36
CA ALA A 29 4.50 -3.84 -6.77
C ALA A 29 3.15 -4.52 -7.03
N ASN A 30 2.79 -5.52 -6.22
CA ASN A 30 1.54 -6.27 -6.32
C ASN A 30 0.37 -5.51 -5.68
N GLY A 31 0.63 -4.43 -4.93
CA GLY A 31 -0.40 -3.70 -4.20
C GLY A 31 -0.60 -4.18 -2.78
N ASP A 32 0.32 -5.01 -2.26
CA ASP A 32 0.22 -5.59 -0.92
C ASP A 32 1.10 -4.85 0.09
N VAL A 33 0.72 -4.92 1.37
CA VAL A 33 1.54 -4.46 2.49
C VAL A 33 1.85 -5.64 3.41
N ALA A 34 3.12 -5.97 3.55
CA ALA A 34 3.61 -7.02 4.44
C ALA A 34 4.05 -6.44 5.78
N LEU A 35 3.19 -6.54 6.80
CA LEU A 35 3.47 -6.09 8.16
C LEU A 35 4.21 -7.18 8.96
N THR A 36 5.21 -6.79 9.74
CA THR A 36 5.90 -7.71 10.66
C THR A 36 5.35 -7.51 12.06
N VAL A 37 4.80 -8.56 12.64
CA VAL A 37 4.42 -8.57 14.06
C VAL A 37 5.37 -9.47 14.82
N GLN A 38 5.71 -9.09 16.04
CA GLN A 38 6.64 -9.82 16.89
C GLN A 38 6.00 -10.05 18.25
N ASP A 39 6.14 -11.28 18.74
CA ASP A 39 5.92 -11.60 20.14
C ASP A 39 7.24 -11.47 20.90
N LYS A 40 7.32 -10.45 21.75
CA LYS A 40 8.50 -10.16 22.58
C LYS A 40 8.50 -10.90 23.92
N ASN A 41 7.40 -11.55 24.29
CA ASN A 41 7.27 -12.26 25.56
C ASN A 41 7.96 -13.63 25.55
N HIS A 42 8.45 -14.08 24.38
CA HIS A 42 9.10 -15.39 24.21
C HIS A 42 10.62 -15.27 23.95
N PRO A 43 11.45 -16.19 24.48
CA PRO A 43 12.93 -16.11 24.40
C PRO A 43 13.48 -16.15 22.97
N ALA A 44 12.82 -16.90 22.09
CA ALA A 44 13.03 -16.79 20.65
C ALA A 44 12.01 -15.78 20.14
N ALA A 45 12.47 -14.61 19.69
CA ALA A 45 11.59 -13.59 19.14
C ALA A 45 10.80 -14.16 17.96
N GLN A 46 9.53 -14.48 18.17
CA GLN A 46 8.68 -15.07 17.14
C GLN A 46 8.13 -13.94 16.28
N THR A 47 8.52 -13.91 15.01
CA THR A 47 7.97 -12.97 14.04
C THR A 47 6.97 -13.66 13.14
N LYS A 48 5.89 -12.95 12.81
CA LYS A 48 4.93 -13.35 11.77
C LYS A 48 4.75 -12.22 10.79
N THR A 49 4.42 -12.59 9.55
CA THR A 49 4.01 -11.64 8.53
C THR A 49 2.49 -11.62 8.45
N VAL A 50 1.91 -10.44 8.51
CA VAL A 50 0.49 -10.19 8.21
C VAL A 50 0.45 -9.40 6.90
N THR A 51 -0.24 -9.95 5.91
CA THR A 51 -0.36 -9.29 4.60
C THR A 51 -1.73 -8.64 4.48
N ILE A 52 -1.76 -7.35 4.20
CA ILE A 52 -2.95 -6.65 3.73
C ILE A 52 -2.87 -6.64 2.20
N LYS A 53 -3.83 -7.28 1.56
CA LYS A 53 -3.86 -7.40 0.09
C LYS A 53 -4.65 -6.29 -0.56
N ASP A 54 -4.36 -6.06 -1.84
CA ASP A 54 -5.17 -5.21 -2.72
C ASP A 54 -5.32 -3.76 -2.20
N VAL A 55 -4.30 -3.22 -1.53
CA VAL A 55 -4.31 -1.84 -0.99
C VAL A 55 -4.30 -0.83 -2.13
N ALA A 56 -3.32 -0.94 -3.03
CA ALA A 56 -3.22 -0.27 -4.33
C ALA A 56 -1.85 -0.57 -4.95
N SER A 57 -1.78 -1.09 -6.18
CA SER A 57 -0.47 -1.19 -6.85
C SER A 57 0.08 0.22 -7.09
N LYS A 58 1.19 0.57 -6.41
CA LYS A 58 1.85 1.87 -6.60
C LYS A 58 2.18 2.10 -8.07
N SER A 59 2.56 1.04 -8.79
CA SER A 59 2.86 1.11 -10.22
C SER A 59 1.64 1.46 -11.07
N GLU A 60 0.45 0.95 -10.73
CA GLU A 60 -0.78 1.22 -11.48
C GLU A 60 -1.33 2.61 -11.16
N VAL A 61 -1.27 3.02 -9.89
CA VAL A 61 -1.61 4.40 -9.49
C VAL A 61 -0.70 5.41 -10.20
N ASP A 62 0.60 5.13 -10.30
CA ASP A 62 1.57 6.01 -10.95
C ASP A 62 1.40 6.08 -12.48
N LYS A 63 0.91 4.99 -13.11
CA LYS A 63 0.59 4.94 -14.56
C LYS A 63 -0.58 5.86 -14.93
N GLY A 64 -1.55 6.05 -14.04
CA GLY A 64 -2.73 6.86 -14.34
C GLY A 64 -3.65 6.24 -15.40
N LEU A 65 -4.55 7.04 -15.95
CA LEU A 65 -5.50 6.66 -16.99
C LEU A 65 -5.15 7.33 -18.32
N ASN A 66 -5.24 6.56 -19.40
CA ASN A 66 -5.11 7.06 -20.77
C ASN A 66 -6.49 7.38 -21.33
N PHE A 67 -6.62 8.56 -21.93
CA PHE A 67 -7.81 9.05 -22.60
C PHE A 67 -7.48 9.29 -24.07
N ASP A 68 -8.14 8.54 -24.94
CA ASP A 68 -8.03 8.68 -26.38
C ASP A 68 -9.34 9.24 -26.95
N GLY A 69 -9.20 10.16 -27.88
CA GLY A 69 -10.31 10.72 -28.65
C GLY A 69 -9.96 10.78 -30.13
N ASP A 70 -10.92 11.20 -30.95
CA ASP A 70 -10.80 11.22 -32.42
C ASP A 70 -9.65 12.09 -32.95
N SER A 71 -9.11 12.98 -32.10
CA SER A 71 -7.92 13.79 -32.39
C SER A 71 -6.63 12.99 -32.65
N GLY A 72 -6.60 11.68 -32.38
CA GLY A 72 -5.42 10.82 -32.57
C GLY A 72 -4.29 11.02 -31.55
N THR A 73 -4.49 11.87 -30.55
CA THR A 73 -3.53 12.08 -29.45
C THR A 73 -4.06 11.47 -28.16
N THR A 74 -3.29 10.57 -27.57
CA THR A 74 -3.54 10.05 -26.22
C THR A 74 -3.13 11.06 -25.16
N ILE A 75 -4.00 11.29 -24.18
CA ILE A 75 -3.68 12.08 -23.00
C ILE A 75 -3.68 11.16 -21.78
N ASN A 76 -2.59 11.13 -21.02
CA ASN A 76 -2.54 10.41 -19.75
C ASN A 76 -2.78 11.36 -18.57
N LYS A 77 -3.65 10.97 -17.63
CA LYS A 77 -3.86 11.70 -16.37
C LYS A 77 -3.63 10.79 -15.16
N LYS A 78 -2.80 11.26 -14.25
CA LYS A 78 -2.57 10.63 -12.94
C LYS A 78 -3.68 10.95 -11.95
N LEU A 79 -3.72 10.20 -10.85
CA LEU A 79 -4.65 10.42 -9.74
C LEU A 79 -4.63 11.88 -9.27
N GLY A 80 -5.81 12.46 -9.06
CA GLY A 80 -5.98 13.87 -8.71
C GLY A 80 -5.89 14.85 -9.89
N GLY A 81 -5.54 14.39 -11.10
CA GLY A 81 -5.57 15.20 -12.31
C GLY A 81 -6.98 15.37 -12.89
N THR A 82 -7.21 16.49 -13.59
CA THR A 82 -8.49 16.77 -14.27
C THR A 82 -8.36 16.71 -15.79
N VAL A 83 -9.24 15.99 -16.48
CA VAL A 83 -9.43 16.13 -17.93
C VAL A 83 -10.48 17.21 -18.17
N ALA A 84 -10.15 18.26 -18.93
CA ALA A 84 -11.12 19.25 -19.36
C ALA A 84 -11.66 18.86 -20.74
N ILE A 85 -12.98 18.67 -20.84
CA ILE A 85 -13.66 18.33 -22.08
C ILE A 85 -14.60 19.48 -22.42
N LYS A 86 -14.45 20.03 -23.63
CA LYS A 86 -15.42 20.98 -24.19
C LYS A 86 -16.21 20.25 -25.27
N GLY A 87 -17.53 20.20 -25.13
CA GLY A 87 -18.40 19.54 -26.11
C GLY A 87 -18.31 20.21 -27.48
N GLY A 88 -18.38 19.40 -28.54
CA GLY A 88 -18.26 19.83 -29.93
C GLY A 88 -19.60 20.05 -30.64
N ALA A 89 -20.67 20.40 -29.93
CA ALA A 89 -21.93 20.72 -30.58
C ALA A 89 -21.83 22.09 -31.26
N THR A 90 -21.39 22.12 -32.52
CA THR A 90 -21.77 23.18 -33.45
C THR A 90 -23.24 22.96 -33.81
N ALA A 91 -24.08 23.91 -33.43
CA ALA A 91 -25.50 23.95 -33.81
C ALA A 91 -25.68 24.01 -35.33
#